data_AF-A0AAW1CME5-F1
#
_entry.id   AF-A0AAW1CME5-F1
#
_cell.length_a   1.000
_cell.length_b   1.000
_cell.length_c   1.000
_cell.angle_alpha   90.00
_cell.angle_beta   90.00
_cell.angle_gamma   90.00
#
_symmetry.space_group_name_H-M   'P 1'
#
loop_
_entity.id
_entity.type
_entity.pdbx_description
1 polymer ?
#
loop_
_entity_poly.entity_id
_entity_poly.type
_entity_poly.pdbx_seq_one_letter_code
_entity_poly.pdbx_strand_id
1 'polypeptide(L)'
;MEDQPYLTTVNLENALFTPQEGIRFLYIFGFLAGKYIEYMNLGYFFKYGSHPIIDPLRNEYTIYDSFEFTEDDANLASDEEIHHYWNLLMNKKFDLAIEPKELLHIYKITLNFFNTLTSLHIHYSYLCERQGKPLCQIGSILNGTLEVLYILCTKHDLPETTKQYISTDAWKRALQTCPNLKVYFMISCVPHYDSIKKIVLPVIPLVGFYMDSGLGTIHQDNSSKWYIGCTIKMLISYFYHSLRTLNLHLWHSNQKVDIVVCKCITEFFYLEEFEYRGPFDKLDTLKELCDFITSNNLRIRLFHVYILEDPCYPELYQEAISAVYEEYKSKFIARDINFLLQTSVI
;
A
#
# COMPACT_ATOMS: atom_id res chain seq x y z
N MET A 1 33.00 -5.58 13.66
CA MET A 1 31.56 -5.71 13.94
C MET A 1 31.11 -7.00 13.32
N GLU A 2 30.32 -7.79 14.03
CA GLU A 2 29.87 -9.09 13.54
C GLU A 2 28.53 -8.92 12.80
N ASP A 3 28.51 -9.43 11.58
CA ASP A 3 27.28 -9.64 10.79
C ASP A 3 26.20 -10.34 11.61
N GLN A 4 24.93 -10.07 11.30
CA GLN A 4 23.79 -10.74 11.95
C GLN A 4 23.08 -11.69 10.96
N PRO A 5 23.67 -12.86 10.64
CA PRO A 5 23.15 -13.76 9.60
C PRO A 5 21.79 -14.40 9.94
N TYR A 6 21.40 -14.38 11.20
CA TYR A 6 20.14 -14.96 11.67
C TYR A 6 18.97 -13.97 11.68
N LEU A 7 19.22 -12.69 11.39
CA LEU A 7 18.17 -11.67 11.33
C LEU A 7 17.59 -11.61 9.90
N THR A 8 16.61 -12.46 9.63
CA THR A 8 15.94 -12.54 8.32
C THR A 8 14.66 -11.71 8.22
N THR A 9 14.09 -11.31 9.35
CA THR A 9 12.80 -10.61 9.43
C THR A 9 12.92 -9.40 10.34
N VAL A 10 12.49 -8.24 9.83
CA VAL A 10 12.43 -6.98 10.60
C VAL A 10 11.03 -6.41 10.51
N ASN A 11 10.36 -6.26 11.65
CA ASN A 11 9.05 -5.60 11.74
C ASN A 11 9.17 -4.35 12.63
N LEU A 12 9.05 -3.18 12.02
CA LEU A 12 9.15 -1.87 12.68
C LEU A 12 7.86 -1.06 12.46
N GLU A 13 6.72 -1.76 12.47
CA GLU A 13 5.41 -1.13 12.33
C GLU A 13 5.11 -0.19 13.51
N ASN A 14 4.57 0.99 13.24
CA ASN A 14 4.20 2.00 14.24
C ASN A 14 5.37 2.46 15.14
N ALA A 15 6.60 2.42 14.63
CA ALA A 15 7.76 2.90 15.38
C ALA A 15 7.77 4.43 15.58
N LEU A 16 7.14 5.19 14.67
CA LEU A 16 6.93 6.63 14.77
C LEU A 16 8.21 7.44 15.07
N PHE A 17 9.32 7.06 14.44
CA PHE A 17 10.60 7.74 14.59
C PHE A 17 10.60 9.11 13.90
N THR A 18 11.40 10.05 14.41
CA THR A 18 11.81 11.21 13.58
C THR A 18 12.65 10.74 12.40
N PRO A 19 12.77 11.53 11.31
CA PRO A 19 13.62 11.16 10.16
C PRO A 19 15.04 10.76 10.55
N GLN A 20 15.68 11.52 11.45
CA GLN A 20 17.04 11.23 11.91
C GLN A 20 17.13 9.92 12.68
N GLU A 21 16.21 9.66 13.62
CA GLU A 21 16.17 8.40 14.38
C GLU A 21 15.91 7.21 13.46
N GLY A 22 14.90 7.30 12.59
CA GLY A 22 14.53 6.19 11.73
C GLY A 22 15.62 5.87 10.71
N ILE A 23 16.27 6.88 10.12
CA ILE A 23 17.39 6.67 9.20
C ILE A 23 18.58 6.02 9.92
N ARG A 24 18.89 6.42 11.17
CA ARG A 24 19.91 5.76 11.99
C ARG A 24 19.59 4.27 12.18
N PHE A 25 18.36 3.94 12.57
CA PHE A 25 17.96 2.55 12.77
C PHE A 25 18.00 1.74 11.47
N LEU A 26 17.47 2.29 10.38
CA LEU A 26 17.53 1.62 9.07
C LEU A 26 18.97 1.39 8.64
N TYR A 27 19.86 2.37 8.85
CA TYR A 27 21.26 2.24 8.49
C TYR A 27 21.94 1.11 9.28
N ILE A 28 21.67 1.00 10.58
CA ILE A 28 22.18 -0.12 11.40
C ILE A 28 21.72 -1.47 10.84
N PHE A 29 20.43 -1.61 10.56
CA PHE A 29 19.89 -2.86 10.01
C PHE A 29 20.46 -3.18 8.64
N GLY A 30 20.53 -2.20 7.74
CA GLY A 30 21.10 -2.37 6.42
C GLY A 30 22.57 -2.77 6.49
N PHE A 31 23.37 -2.03 7.25
CA PHE A 31 24.81 -2.25 7.35
C PHE A 31 25.17 -3.60 8.00
N LEU A 32 24.49 -4.00 9.08
CA LEU A 32 24.82 -5.23 9.82
C LEU A 32 24.11 -6.49 9.31
N ALA A 33 22.95 -6.33 8.68
CA ALA A 33 22.06 -7.45 8.37
C ALA A 33 21.40 -7.37 6.98
N GLY A 34 21.61 -6.31 6.20
CA GLY A 34 20.86 -6.05 4.97
C GLY A 34 20.95 -7.15 3.91
N LYS A 35 22.06 -7.91 3.89
CA LYS A 35 22.26 -9.08 3.01
C LYS A 35 21.60 -10.39 3.48
N TYR A 36 20.92 -10.36 4.62
CA TYR A 36 20.23 -11.53 5.20
C TYR A 36 18.74 -11.26 5.43
N ILE A 37 18.32 -10.00 5.50
CA ILE A 37 16.92 -9.64 5.68
C ILE A 37 16.15 -9.98 4.40
N GLU A 38 15.14 -10.84 4.54
CA GLU A 38 14.22 -11.27 3.48
C GLU A 38 12.88 -10.53 3.59
N TYR A 39 12.44 -10.25 4.82
CA TYR A 39 11.19 -9.53 5.09
C TYR A 39 11.44 -8.25 5.89
N MET A 40 10.88 -7.14 5.41
CA MET A 40 10.91 -5.88 6.13
C MET A 40 9.56 -5.17 6.11
N ASN A 41 9.07 -4.78 7.29
CA ASN A 41 7.88 -3.95 7.45
C ASN A 41 8.22 -2.59 8.08
N LEU A 42 7.97 -1.53 7.31
CA LEU A 42 8.18 -0.12 7.66
C LEU A 42 6.87 0.70 7.67
N GLY A 43 5.72 0.05 7.87
CA GLY A 43 4.43 0.73 8.02
C GLY A 43 4.43 1.68 9.22
N TYR A 44 4.12 2.96 9.04
CA TYR A 44 4.20 3.98 10.10
C TYR A 44 5.55 4.05 10.81
N PHE A 45 6.64 3.77 10.08
CA PHE A 45 8.00 3.79 10.63
C PHE A 45 8.45 5.19 11.04
N PHE A 46 8.15 6.21 10.23
CA PHE A 46 8.35 7.62 10.61
C PHE A 46 7.05 8.22 11.17
N LYS A 47 7.17 9.26 12.01
CA LYS A 47 6.02 10.02 12.52
C LYS A 47 5.07 10.45 11.39
N TYR A 48 3.78 10.53 11.66
CA TYR A 48 2.77 10.93 10.68
C TYR A 48 3.14 12.23 9.97
N GLY A 49 3.12 12.20 8.62
CA GLY A 49 3.50 13.32 7.77
C GLY A 49 4.99 13.67 7.76
N SER A 50 5.82 12.93 8.50
CA SER A 50 7.28 13.01 8.37
C SER A 50 7.72 12.14 7.21
N HIS A 51 8.51 12.72 6.32
CA HIS A 51 9.08 12.01 5.18
C HIS A 51 10.58 11.85 5.44
N PRO A 52 11.14 10.64 5.25
CA PRO A 52 12.59 10.44 5.28
C PRO A 52 13.29 11.24 4.18
N ILE A 53 12.54 11.51 3.10
CA ILE A 53 12.99 12.19 1.93
C ILE A 53 12.35 13.55 1.86
N ILE A 54 13.07 14.56 2.34
CA ILE A 54 12.72 15.95 2.08
C ILE A 54 13.94 16.57 1.43
N ASP A 55 13.91 16.72 0.10
CA ASP A 55 14.88 17.58 -0.56
C ASP A 55 14.53 19.03 -0.16
N PRO A 56 15.39 19.76 0.57
CA PRO A 56 15.14 21.15 0.91
C PRO A 56 15.07 22.06 -0.33
N LEU A 57 15.58 21.61 -1.48
CA LEU A 57 15.44 22.27 -2.78
C LEU A 57 14.20 21.79 -3.56
N ARG A 58 13.06 21.58 -2.87
CA ARG A 58 11.77 21.06 -3.37
C ARG A 58 11.28 21.57 -4.75
N ASN A 59 11.91 22.58 -5.33
CA ASN A 59 11.55 23.24 -6.57
C ASN A 59 12.29 22.73 -7.82
N GLU A 60 13.28 21.83 -7.72
CA GLU A 60 14.07 21.42 -8.90
C GLU A 60 13.43 20.29 -9.72
N TYR A 61 12.54 19.49 -9.14
CA TYR A 61 11.85 18.41 -9.84
C TYR A 61 10.33 18.58 -9.81
N THR A 62 9.74 18.41 -10.98
CA THR A 62 8.32 18.53 -11.30
C THR A 62 7.83 17.26 -11.99
N ILE A 63 6.52 17.21 -12.21
CA ILE A 63 5.87 16.12 -12.96
C ILE A 63 6.23 16.08 -14.45
N TYR A 64 6.98 17.08 -14.94
CA TYR A 64 7.34 17.22 -16.35
C TYR A 64 8.78 16.81 -16.65
N ASP A 65 9.61 16.60 -15.63
CA ASP A 65 10.98 16.17 -15.85
C ASP A 65 11.01 14.74 -16.39
N SER A 66 12.10 14.36 -17.05
CA SER A 66 12.33 12.98 -17.47
C SER A 66 12.91 12.16 -16.32
N PHE A 67 12.47 10.90 -16.23
CA PHE A 67 13.09 9.95 -15.32
C PHE A 67 14.44 9.52 -15.91
N GLU A 68 15.51 9.76 -15.17
CA GLU A 68 16.86 9.36 -15.52
C GLU A 68 17.46 8.53 -14.39
N PHE A 69 17.98 7.35 -14.71
CA PHE A 69 18.63 6.46 -13.75
C PHE A 69 19.97 6.00 -14.32
N THR A 70 21.07 6.43 -13.69
CA THR A 70 22.44 6.14 -14.14
C THR A 70 23.06 4.98 -13.33
N GLU A 71 24.25 4.53 -13.73
CA GLU A 71 25.02 3.56 -12.91
C GLU A 71 25.43 4.15 -11.56
N ASP A 72 25.71 5.46 -11.50
CA ASP A 72 26.01 6.16 -10.25
C ASP A 72 24.80 6.16 -9.29
N ASP A 73 23.58 6.18 -9.83
CA ASP A 73 22.37 6.05 -9.01
C ASP A 73 22.24 4.63 -8.39
N ALA A 74 22.88 3.61 -8.97
CA ALA A 74 22.86 2.23 -8.48
C ALA A 74 23.97 1.93 -7.46
N ASN A 75 25.13 2.57 -7.58
CA ASN A 75 26.30 2.40 -6.71
C ASN A 75 26.52 3.65 -5.87
N LEU A 76 25.76 3.79 -4.79
CA LEU A 76 25.60 5.07 -4.09
C LEU A 76 26.71 5.47 -3.14
N ALA A 77 27.57 4.53 -2.72
CA ALA A 77 28.66 4.84 -1.79
C ALA A 77 29.83 3.87 -1.92
N SER A 78 31.02 4.43 -1.78
CA SER A 78 32.26 3.69 -1.53
C SER A 78 32.32 3.12 -0.12
N ASP A 79 33.18 2.12 0.11
CA ASP A 79 33.43 1.58 1.45
C ASP A 79 33.87 2.69 2.43
N GLU A 80 34.66 3.66 1.97
CA GLU A 80 35.11 4.80 2.80
C GLU A 80 33.93 5.67 3.25
N GLU A 81 32.98 5.97 2.35
CA GLU A 81 31.77 6.72 2.66
C GLU A 81 30.84 5.97 3.61
N ILE A 82 30.70 4.65 3.41
CA ILE A 82 29.93 3.79 4.31
C ILE A 82 30.52 3.85 5.73
N HIS A 83 31.83 3.68 5.88
CA HIS A 83 32.49 3.77 7.18
C HIS A 83 32.42 5.18 7.78
N HIS A 84 32.49 6.22 6.94
CA HIS A 84 32.28 7.60 7.37
C HIS A 84 30.89 7.78 8.01
N TYR A 85 29.84 7.34 7.34
CA TYR A 85 28.47 7.46 7.84
C TYR A 85 28.21 6.59 9.06
N TRP A 86 28.77 5.38 9.14
CA TRP A 86 28.73 4.58 10.36
C TRP A 86 29.27 5.37 11.56
N ASN A 87 30.46 5.97 11.41
CA ASN A 87 31.06 6.79 12.46
C ASN A 87 30.23 8.04 12.78
N LEU A 88 29.69 8.70 11.75
CA LEU A 88 28.83 9.87 11.91
C LEU A 88 27.58 9.54 12.75
N LEU A 89 26.92 8.42 12.44
CA LEU A 89 25.64 8.05 13.03
C LEU A 89 25.79 7.40 14.41
N MET A 90 26.86 6.64 14.64
CA MET A 90 27.05 5.87 15.87
C MET A 90 27.98 6.54 16.89
N ASN A 91 29.01 7.26 16.45
CA ASN A 91 30.06 7.79 17.35
C ASN A 91 29.90 9.27 17.69
N LYS A 92 29.11 10.05 16.94
CA LYS A 92 28.74 11.41 17.37
C LYS A 92 27.62 11.36 18.40
N LYS A 93 27.58 12.35 19.30
CA LYS A 93 26.48 12.50 20.27
C LYS A 93 25.14 12.47 19.53
N PHE A 94 24.18 11.74 20.07
CA PHE A 94 22.86 11.54 19.46
C PHE A 94 22.17 12.87 19.11
N ASP A 95 22.49 13.93 19.88
CA ASP A 95 21.97 15.29 19.76
C ASP A 95 22.51 16.11 18.58
N LEU A 96 23.54 15.62 17.85
CA LEU A 96 24.03 16.35 16.69
C LEU A 96 23.00 16.26 15.56
N ALA A 97 22.43 17.39 15.16
CA ALA A 97 21.52 17.48 14.03
C ALA A 97 22.28 17.16 12.74
N ILE A 98 21.73 16.25 11.95
CA ILE A 98 22.26 15.91 10.62
C ILE A 98 21.49 16.73 9.58
N GLU A 99 22.21 17.33 8.64
CA GLU A 99 21.59 18.15 7.60
C GLU A 99 20.62 17.32 6.74
N PRO A 100 19.46 17.86 6.32
CA PRO A 100 18.45 17.09 5.56
C PRO A 100 18.99 16.44 4.28
N LYS A 101 19.89 17.12 3.56
CA LYS A 101 20.53 16.57 2.34
C LYS A 101 21.41 15.37 2.65
N GLU A 102 22.12 15.41 3.77
CA GLU A 102 22.98 14.32 4.23
C GLU A 102 22.14 13.14 4.70
N LEU A 103 21.08 13.38 5.49
CA LEU A 103 20.10 12.34 5.86
C LEU A 103 19.51 11.64 4.63
N LEU A 104 19.13 12.41 3.62
CA LEU A 104 18.61 11.86 2.37
C LEU A 104 19.62 10.96 1.66
N HIS A 105 20.88 11.38 1.58
CA HIS A 105 21.92 10.58 0.97
C HIS A 105 22.17 9.28 1.75
N ILE A 106 22.25 9.36 3.09
CA ILE A 106 22.34 8.20 3.98
C ILE A 106 21.15 7.25 3.78
N TYR A 107 19.93 7.77 3.65
CA TYR A 107 18.74 6.97 3.39
C TYR A 107 18.86 6.18 2.08
N LYS A 108 19.34 6.81 1.00
CA LYS A 108 19.55 6.15 -0.29
C LYS A 108 20.61 5.05 -0.19
N ILE A 109 21.74 5.31 0.45
CA ILE A 109 22.77 4.29 0.74
C ILE A 109 22.14 3.11 1.51
N THR A 110 21.32 3.43 2.51
CA THR A 110 20.67 2.42 3.36
C THR A 110 19.75 1.50 2.56
N LEU A 111 18.95 2.03 1.62
CA LEU A 111 18.10 1.22 0.75
C LEU A 111 18.91 0.22 -0.08
N ASN A 112 20.13 0.60 -0.49
CA ASN A 112 21.02 -0.23 -1.29
C ASN A 112 21.56 -1.44 -0.50
N PHE A 113 21.65 -1.36 0.83
CA PHE A 113 22.13 -2.49 1.65
C PHE A 113 21.20 -3.70 1.66
N PHE A 114 19.91 -3.51 1.38
CA PHE A 114 18.90 -4.56 1.48
C PHE A 114 18.83 -5.43 0.23
N ASN A 115 19.83 -6.28 0.03
CA ASN A 115 20.05 -7.03 -1.21
C ASN A 115 19.18 -8.28 -1.37
N THR A 116 18.66 -8.83 -0.27
CA THR A 116 17.96 -10.12 -0.23
C THR A 116 16.48 -10.02 0.09
N LEU A 117 15.93 -8.81 0.20
CA LEU A 117 14.50 -8.63 0.49
C LEU A 117 13.67 -9.30 -0.59
N THR A 118 12.82 -10.23 -0.18
CA THR A 118 11.76 -10.83 -1.01
C THR A 118 10.43 -10.10 -0.78
N SER A 119 10.24 -9.51 0.40
CA SER A 119 9.02 -8.78 0.76
C SER A 119 9.33 -7.49 1.51
N LEU A 120 8.75 -6.38 1.03
CA LEU A 120 8.88 -5.05 1.63
C LEU A 120 7.50 -4.41 1.83
N HIS A 121 7.22 -3.94 3.04
CA HIS A 121 6.09 -3.06 3.33
C HIS A 121 6.60 -1.66 3.68
N ILE A 122 6.14 -0.65 2.93
CA ILE A 122 6.69 0.71 3.02
C ILE A 122 5.66 1.76 2.61
N HIS A 123 5.80 2.99 3.11
CA HIS A 123 4.98 4.11 2.64
C HIS A 123 5.36 4.56 1.23
N TYR A 124 4.35 4.96 0.44
CA TYR A 124 4.54 5.50 -0.91
C TYR A 124 5.49 6.71 -0.93
N SER A 125 5.37 7.61 0.05
CA SER A 125 6.21 8.82 0.08
C SER A 125 7.69 8.55 0.34
N TYR A 126 8.04 7.35 0.81
CA TYR A 126 9.43 6.97 1.05
C TYR A 126 10.11 6.51 -0.25
N LEU A 127 9.34 6.37 -1.33
CA LEU A 127 9.82 5.87 -2.61
C LEU A 127 9.71 6.90 -3.75
N CYS A 128 8.96 7.98 -3.56
CA CYS A 128 8.51 8.84 -4.68
C CYS A 128 9.45 9.98 -5.07
N GLU A 129 10.57 10.18 -4.38
CA GLU A 129 11.51 11.27 -4.69
C GLU A 129 12.11 11.14 -6.09
N ARG A 130 12.34 12.29 -6.75
CA ARG A 130 12.94 12.37 -8.09
C ARG A 130 12.29 11.38 -9.04
N GLN A 131 10.95 11.40 -9.08
CA GLN A 131 10.15 10.56 -9.95
C GLN A 131 10.23 9.05 -9.68
N GLY A 132 10.59 8.66 -8.46
CA GLY A 132 10.69 7.26 -8.07
C GLY A 132 12.11 6.68 -8.07
N LYS A 133 13.16 7.52 -8.04
CA LYS A 133 14.54 7.02 -7.96
C LYS A 133 14.75 6.07 -6.76
N PRO A 134 14.31 6.38 -5.52
CA PRO A 134 14.53 5.49 -4.38
C PRO A 134 13.96 4.09 -4.58
N LEU A 135 12.84 3.91 -5.29
CA LEU A 135 12.32 2.59 -5.65
C LEU A 135 13.36 1.76 -6.42
N CYS A 136 14.03 2.39 -7.39
CA CYS A 136 15.04 1.73 -8.21
C CYS A 136 16.38 1.52 -7.50
N GLN A 137 16.57 2.14 -6.33
CA GLN A 137 17.82 2.08 -5.55
C GLN A 137 17.81 1.01 -4.45
N ILE A 138 16.65 0.39 -4.20
CA ILE A 138 16.54 -0.71 -3.26
C ILE A 138 17.43 -1.85 -3.76
N GLY A 139 18.32 -2.35 -2.90
CA GLY A 139 19.29 -3.40 -3.27
C GLY A 139 18.60 -4.63 -3.88
N SER A 140 17.47 -5.05 -3.31
CA SER A 140 16.70 -6.19 -3.83
C SER A 140 16.01 -5.92 -5.17
N ILE A 141 15.66 -4.67 -5.48
CA ILE A 141 15.19 -4.31 -6.83
C ILE A 141 16.35 -4.40 -7.82
N LEU A 142 17.53 -3.88 -7.46
CA LEU A 142 18.73 -3.94 -8.30
C LEU A 142 19.21 -5.38 -8.55
N ASN A 143 19.03 -6.27 -7.58
CA ASN A 143 19.43 -7.67 -7.67
C ASN A 143 18.35 -8.60 -8.23
N GLY A 144 17.13 -8.10 -8.48
CA GLY A 144 16.04 -8.92 -9.01
C GLY A 144 15.41 -9.87 -7.99
N THR A 145 15.59 -9.62 -6.68
CA THR A 145 15.15 -10.52 -5.60
C THR A 145 13.83 -10.11 -4.95
N LEU A 146 13.39 -8.86 -5.12
CA LEU A 146 12.11 -8.42 -4.55
C LEU A 146 10.93 -9.05 -5.29
N GLU A 147 10.12 -9.81 -4.55
CA GLU A 147 8.95 -10.50 -5.09
C GLU A 147 7.64 -9.80 -4.73
N VAL A 148 7.57 -9.19 -3.54
CA VAL A 148 6.34 -8.57 -3.03
C VAL A 148 6.62 -7.17 -2.47
N LEU A 149 5.85 -6.19 -2.93
CA LEU A 149 5.90 -4.81 -2.45
C LEU A 149 4.52 -4.37 -1.99
N TYR A 150 4.39 -4.18 -0.67
CA TYR A 150 3.24 -3.57 -0.04
C TYR A 150 3.47 -2.06 0.09
N ILE A 151 2.57 -1.26 -0.48
CA ILE A 151 2.66 0.20 -0.47
C ILE A 151 1.50 0.78 0.32
N LEU A 152 1.83 1.38 1.47
CA LEU A 152 0.89 2.16 2.25
C LEU A 152 0.83 3.60 1.72
N CYS A 153 -0.36 4.09 1.44
CA CYS A 153 -0.58 5.46 1.02
C CYS A 153 -1.68 6.10 1.86
N THR A 154 -1.31 7.17 2.56
CA THR A 154 -2.22 8.02 3.33
C THR A 154 -2.38 9.38 2.65
N LYS A 155 -3.27 10.23 3.16
CA LYS A 155 -3.41 11.64 2.72
C LYS A 155 -2.10 12.45 2.73
N HIS A 156 -1.14 12.07 3.58
CA HIS A 156 0.15 12.74 3.68
C HIS A 156 1.13 12.32 2.58
N ASP A 157 0.91 11.15 1.98
CA ASP A 157 1.77 10.59 0.93
C ASP A 157 1.39 11.07 -0.47
N LEU A 158 0.29 11.81 -0.59
CA LEU A 158 -0.28 12.21 -1.87
C LEU A 158 0.61 13.21 -2.62
N PRO A 159 0.68 13.12 -3.97
CA PRO A 159 1.43 14.09 -4.78
C PRO A 159 1.00 15.55 -4.56
N GLU A 160 -0.26 15.80 -4.16
CA GLU A 160 -0.73 17.13 -3.78
C GLU A 160 0.04 17.72 -2.59
N THR A 161 0.42 16.86 -1.64
CA THR A 161 1.14 17.18 -0.40
C THR A 161 2.65 17.11 -0.61
N THR A 162 3.14 16.01 -1.19
CA THR A 162 4.58 15.74 -1.34
C THR A 162 5.20 16.41 -2.55
N LYS A 163 4.39 16.78 -3.56
CA LYS A 163 4.82 17.22 -4.90
C LYS A 163 5.66 16.17 -5.65
N GLN A 164 5.56 14.90 -5.23
CA GLN A 164 6.38 13.80 -5.73
C GLN A 164 5.50 12.59 -6.06
N TYR A 165 5.98 11.76 -6.99
CA TYR A 165 5.29 10.55 -7.44
C TYR A 165 6.31 9.60 -8.07
N ILE A 166 5.97 8.31 -8.14
CA ILE A 166 6.77 7.32 -8.87
C ILE A 166 6.30 7.34 -10.32
N SER A 167 7.20 7.67 -11.25
CA SER A 167 6.88 7.75 -12.67
C SER A 167 6.63 6.37 -13.29
N THR A 168 5.96 6.36 -14.44
CA THR A 168 5.80 5.14 -15.26
C THR A 168 7.16 4.52 -15.61
N ASP A 169 8.18 5.33 -15.87
CA ASP A 169 9.49 4.82 -16.29
C ASP A 169 10.31 4.26 -15.12
N ALA A 170 10.18 4.82 -13.92
CA ALA A 170 10.71 4.20 -12.71
C ALA A 170 10.09 2.83 -12.46
N TRP A 171 8.76 2.70 -12.63
CA TRP A 171 8.09 1.40 -12.55
C TRP A 171 8.58 0.42 -13.62
N LYS A 172 8.67 0.83 -14.89
CA LYS A 172 9.22 -0.04 -15.94
C LYS A 172 10.63 -0.51 -15.61
N ARG A 173 11.48 0.38 -15.08
CA ARG A 173 12.85 0.05 -14.68
C ARG A 173 12.86 -1.00 -13.57
N ALA A 174 12.06 -0.82 -12.52
CA ALA A 174 11.94 -1.79 -11.45
C ALA A 174 11.48 -3.17 -11.98
N LEU A 175 10.53 -3.19 -12.91
CA LEU A 175 9.99 -4.42 -13.51
C LEU A 175 10.93 -5.09 -14.52
N GLN A 176 11.84 -4.34 -15.13
CA GLN A 176 12.90 -4.93 -15.96
C GLN A 176 13.81 -5.83 -15.12
N THR A 177 14.10 -5.43 -13.88
CA THR A 177 14.96 -6.19 -12.99
C THR A 177 14.18 -7.22 -12.16
N CYS A 178 12.97 -6.87 -11.72
CA CYS A 178 12.06 -7.73 -10.96
C CYS A 178 10.77 -8.03 -11.76
N PRO A 179 10.81 -8.87 -12.80
CA PRO A 179 9.66 -9.11 -13.69
C PRO A 179 8.47 -9.82 -13.02
N ASN A 180 8.71 -10.51 -11.90
CA ASN A 180 7.70 -11.23 -11.13
C ASN A 180 7.17 -10.44 -9.92
N LEU A 181 7.56 -9.17 -9.78
CA LEU A 181 7.16 -8.33 -8.65
C LEU A 181 5.62 -8.24 -8.56
N LYS A 182 5.09 -8.46 -7.36
CA LYS A 182 3.67 -8.30 -7.03
C LYS A 182 3.50 -7.07 -6.16
N VAL A 183 2.62 -6.16 -6.57
CA VAL A 183 2.35 -4.94 -5.81
C VAL A 183 1.00 -5.02 -5.13
N TYR A 184 0.96 -4.60 -3.88
CA TYR A 184 -0.24 -4.47 -3.06
C TYR A 184 -0.35 -3.02 -2.59
N PHE A 185 -1.42 -2.32 -2.94
CA PHE A 185 -1.68 -0.97 -2.43
C PHE A 185 -2.62 -1.01 -1.23
N MET A 186 -2.29 -0.25 -0.19
CA MET A 186 -3.15 0.04 0.95
C MET A 186 -3.42 1.54 0.98
N ILE A 187 -4.59 1.96 0.51
CA ILE A 187 -5.01 3.35 0.44
C ILE A 187 -5.86 3.69 1.67
N SER A 188 -5.33 4.48 2.60
CA SER A 188 -6.02 4.84 3.84
C SER A 188 -6.43 6.31 3.85
N CYS A 189 -7.73 6.56 4.06
CA CYS A 189 -8.28 7.91 4.21
C CYS A 189 -8.00 8.83 3.00
N VAL A 190 -7.98 8.28 1.78
CA VAL A 190 -7.81 9.05 0.53
C VAL A 190 -9.11 8.99 -0.28
N PRO A 191 -9.96 10.04 -0.23
CA PRO A 191 -11.28 9.99 -0.84
C PRO A 191 -11.32 10.28 -2.35
N HIS A 192 -10.24 10.82 -2.91
CA HIS A 192 -10.28 11.40 -4.25
C HIS A 192 -9.67 10.48 -5.31
N TYR A 193 -10.50 10.09 -6.29
CA TYR A 193 -10.07 9.40 -7.51
C TYR A 193 -8.91 10.13 -8.20
N ASP A 194 -8.96 11.47 -8.26
CA ASP A 194 -7.92 12.26 -8.93
C ASP A 194 -6.54 12.17 -8.28
N SER A 195 -6.50 11.86 -6.98
CA SER A 195 -5.25 11.57 -6.27
C SER A 195 -4.82 10.12 -6.50
N ILE A 196 -5.75 9.17 -6.40
CA ILE A 196 -5.48 7.73 -6.58
C ILE A 196 -4.95 7.43 -7.98
N LYS A 197 -5.53 8.03 -9.04
CA LYS A 197 -5.09 7.81 -10.43
C LYS A 197 -3.67 8.29 -10.73
N LYS A 198 -3.09 9.16 -9.87
CA LYS A 198 -1.71 9.64 -9.99
C LYS A 198 -0.69 8.68 -9.39
N ILE A 199 -1.11 7.85 -8.44
CA ILE A 199 -0.24 6.91 -7.71
C ILE A 199 -0.41 5.47 -8.21
N VAL A 200 -1.63 5.09 -8.62
CA VAL A 200 -1.93 3.75 -9.15
C VAL A 200 -1.93 3.80 -10.67
N LEU A 201 -0.77 3.52 -11.26
CA LEU A 201 -0.52 3.59 -12.71
C LEU A 201 -0.75 2.22 -13.39
N PRO A 202 -1.21 2.18 -14.66
CA PRO A 202 -1.47 0.93 -15.37
C PRO A 202 -0.26 -0.02 -15.51
N VAL A 203 0.97 0.52 -15.44
CA VAL A 203 2.20 -0.26 -15.55
C VAL A 203 2.50 -1.12 -14.32
N ILE A 204 1.86 -0.80 -13.18
CA ILE A 204 2.12 -1.47 -11.91
C ILE A 204 1.55 -2.90 -11.97
N PRO A 205 2.30 -3.93 -11.55
CA PRO A 205 1.79 -5.30 -11.46
C PRO A 205 0.92 -5.47 -10.21
N LEU A 206 -0.22 -4.78 -10.21
CA LEU A 206 -1.13 -4.73 -9.08
C LEU A 206 -1.84 -6.08 -8.89
N VAL A 207 -1.61 -6.70 -7.74
CA VAL A 207 -2.23 -7.97 -7.33
C VAL A 207 -3.26 -7.75 -6.24
N GLY A 208 -3.03 -6.80 -5.32
CA GLY A 208 -3.97 -6.49 -4.24
C GLY A 208 -4.24 -5.00 -4.09
N PHE A 209 -5.50 -4.67 -3.80
CA PHE A 209 -5.92 -3.30 -3.55
C PHE A 209 -6.79 -3.25 -2.29
N TYR A 210 -6.28 -2.61 -1.26
CA TYR A 210 -7.00 -2.26 -0.05
C TYR A 210 -7.31 -0.78 -0.05
N MET A 211 -8.54 -0.41 0.28
CA MET A 211 -8.94 0.98 0.40
C MET A 211 -9.88 1.17 1.57
N ASP A 212 -9.54 2.08 2.47
CA ASP A 212 -10.34 2.47 3.62
C ASP A 212 -10.76 3.93 3.54
N SER A 213 -12.03 4.17 3.88
CA SER A 213 -12.60 5.48 3.84
C SER A 213 -12.20 6.37 5.02
N GLY A 214 -11.71 5.75 6.09
CA GLY A 214 -11.55 6.37 7.38
C GLY A 214 -12.89 6.69 8.05
N LEU A 215 -12.86 6.78 9.37
CA LEU A 215 -13.99 7.19 10.22
C LEU A 215 -14.08 8.72 10.38
N GLY A 216 -13.23 9.47 9.65
CA GLY A 216 -13.10 10.92 9.76
C GLY A 216 -14.45 11.61 9.59
N THR A 217 -14.83 12.38 10.61
CA THR A 217 -16.17 12.93 10.81
C THR A 217 -16.73 13.65 9.58
N ILE A 218 -18.00 13.35 9.31
CA ILE A 218 -18.98 13.91 8.36
C ILE A 218 -18.98 15.46 8.26
N HIS A 219 -18.19 16.18 9.06
CA HIS A 219 -18.28 17.61 9.29
C HIS A 219 -17.20 18.46 8.63
N GLN A 220 -16.17 17.90 7.97
CA GLN A 220 -15.04 18.72 7.49
C GLN A 220 -14.98 19.07 6.01
N ASP A 221 -15.80 18.50 5.12
CA ASP A 221 -15.95 19.10 3.79
C ASP A 221 -17.17 18.52 3.05
N ASN A 222 -18.30 19.23 3.08
CA ASN A 222 -19.43 19.00 2.16
C ASN A 222 -19.02 19.10 0.67
N SER A 223 -17.79 19.51 0.38
CA SER A 223 -17.19 19.61 -0.95
C SER A 223 -16.49 18.32 -1.40
N SER A 224 -16.09 17.43 -0.49
CA SER A 224 -15.25 16.26 -0.80
C SER A 224 -16.09 15.01 -1.07
N LYS A 225 -16.86 15.05 -2.16
CA LYS A 225 -17.67 13.90 -2.56
C LYS A 225 -16.76 12.73 -2.93
N TRP A 226 -16.79 11.67 -2.12
CA TRP A 226 -16.13 10.41 -2.44
C TRP A 226 -16.89 9.70 -3.56
N TYR A 227 -16.21 9.50 -4.68
CA TYR A 227 -16.73 8.78 -5.83
C TYR A 227 -15.95 7.49 -6.07
N ILE A 228 -16.15 6.50 -5.19
CA ILE A 228 -15.46 5.20 -5.26
C ILE A 228 -15.72 4.47 -6.59
N GLY A 229 -16.88 4.70 -7.22
CA GLY A 229 -17.19 4.11 -8.53
C GLY A 229 -16.19 4.49 -9.63
N CYS A 230 -15.59 5.69 -9.57
CA CYS A 230 -14.54 6.10 -10.52
C CYS A 230 -13.24 5.31 -10.30
N THR A 231 -12.86 5.10 -9.03
CA THR A 231 -11.70 4.28 -8.66
C THR A 231 -11.90 2.84 -9.11
N ILE A 232 -13.06 2.23 -8.83
CA ILE A 232 -13.36 0.85 -9.27
C ILE A 232 -13.36 0.75 -10.81
N LYS A 233 -13.95 1.72 -11.52
CA LYS A 233 -13.90 1.73 -12.99
C LYS A 233 -12.46 1.78 -13.51
N MET A 234 -11.60 2.57 -12.90
CA MET A 234 -10.18 2.64 -13.24
C MET A 234 -9.47 1.31 -12.95
N LEU A 235 -9.72 0.70 -11.78
CA LEU A 235 -9.13 -0.58 -11.42
C LEU A 235 -9.54 -1.69 -12.38
N ILE A 236 -10.82 -1.76 -12.78
CA ILE A 236 -11.29 -2.68 -13.82
C ILE A 236 -10.56 -2.39 -15.14
N SER A 237 -10.47 -1.12 -15.55
CA SER A 237 -9.85 -0.76 -16.83
C SER A 237 -8.37 -1.14 -16.91
N TYR A 238 -7.63 -1.06 -15.80
CA TYR A 238 -6.18 -1.29 -15.78
C TYR A 238 -5.79 -2.70 -15.32
N PHE A 239 -6.52 -3.27 -14.37
CA PHE A 239 -6.06 -4.43 -13.58
C PHE A 239 -7.05 -5.60 -13.54
N TYR A 240 -8.08 -5.63 -14.40
CA TYR A 240 -9.07 -6.73 -14.39
C TYR A 240 -8.46 -8.14 -14.51
N HIS A 241 -7.27 -8.26 -15.12
CA HIS A 241 -6.58 -9.52 -15.37
C HIS A 241 -5.55 -9.89 -14.29
N SER A 242 -5.10 -8.93 -13.48
CA SER A 242 -4.03 -9.10 -12.49
C SER A 242 -4.52 -9.03 -11.04
N LEU A 243 -5.60 -8.27 -10.77
CA LEU A 243 -6.13 -8.10 -9.42
C LEU A 243 -6.67 -9.43 -8.88
N ARG A 244 -6.20 -9.82 -7.69
CA ARG A 244 -6.56 -11.06 -6.97
C ARG A 244 -7.20 -10.77 -5.62
N THR A 245 -6.77 -9.71 -4.94
CA THR A 245 -7.30 -9.31 -3.63
C THR A 245 -7.90 -7.91 -3.71
N LEU A 246 -9.14 -7.75 -3.26
CA LEU A 246 -9.82 -6.46 -3.20
C LEU A 246 -10.52 -6.31 -1.85
N ASN A 247 -10.06 -5.34 -1.06
CA ASN A 247 -10.59 -5.05 0.26
C ASN A 247 -11.08 -3.59 0.28
N LEU A 248 -12.37 -3.40 0.52
CA LEU A 248 -13.02 -2.09 0.49
C LEU A 248 -13.72 -1.80 1.81
N HIS A 249 -13.22 -0.82 2.56
CA HIS A 249 -13.81 -0.37 3.81
C HIS A 249 -14.40 1.02 3.57
N LEU A 250 -15.71 1.09 3.37
CA LEU A 250 -16.48 2.29 3.03
C LEU A 250 -17.44 2.65 4.16
N TRP A 251 -17.02 3.49 5.08
CA TRP A 251 -17.83 3.97 6.22
C TRP A 251 -18.89 4.98 5.79
N HIS A 252 -18.56 5.83 4.82
CA HIS A 252 -19.44 6.87 4.31
C HIS A 252 -19.38 6.92 2.78
N SER A 253 -20.52 6.71 2.12
CA SER A 253 -20.63 6.83 0.67
C SER A 253 -21.80 7.73 0.31
N ASN A 254 -21.54 8.69 -0.58
CA ASN A 254 -22.57 9.51 -1.21
C ASN A 254 -23.12 8.88 -2.50
N GLN A 255 -22.73 7.64 -2.78
CA GLN A 255 -23.14 6.87 -3.95
C GLN A 255 -23.86 5.59 -3.52
N LYS A 256 -24.73 5.09 -4.40
CA LYS A 256 -25.26 3.74 -4.30
C LYS A 256 -24.12 2.73 -4.41
N VAL A 257 -23.72 2.15 -3.28
CA VAL A 257 -22.56 1.26 -3.16
C VAL A 257 -22.85 -0.12 -3.74
N ASP A 258 -24.12 -0.52 -3.77
CA ASP A 258 -24.60 -1.79 -4.33
C ASP A 258 -24.05 -2.02 -5.74
N ILE A 259 -24.20 -1.01 -6.62
CA ILE A 259 -23.76 -1.08 -8.01
C ILE A 259 -22.23 -1.23 -8.09
N VAL A 260 -21.50 -0.58 -7.18
CA VAL A 260 -20.04 -0.60 -7.17
C VAL A 260 -19.54 -1.96 -6.71
N VAL A 261 -20.11 -2.52 -5.64
CA VAL A 261 -19.77 -3.84 -5.12
C VAL A 261 -20.12 -4.93 -6.14
N CYS A 262 -21.30 -4.87 -6.76
CA CYS A 262 -21.67 -5.80 -7.83
C CYS A 262 -20.65 -5.79 -8.97
N LYS A 263 -20.22 -4.61 -9.44
CA LYS A 263 -19.18 -4.51 -10.47
C LYS A 263 -17.85 -5.15 -10.06
N CYS A 264 -17.48 -5.07 -8.79
CA CYS A 264 -16.25 -5.71 -8.32
C CYS A 264 -16.32 -7.23 -8.54
N ILE A 265 -17.45 -7.85 -8.17
CA ILE A 265 -17.63 -9.30 -8.31
C ILE A 265 -17.82 -9.73 -9.76
N THR A 266 -18.55 -8.95 -10.57
CA THR A 266 -18.89 -9.34 -11.94
C THR A 266 -17.79 -9.07 -12.96
N GLU A 267 -16.89 -8.11 -12.70
CA GLU A 267 -15.88 -7.66 -13.68
C GLU A 267 -14.45 -8.13 -13.36
N PHE A 268 -14.12 -8.37 -12.08
CA PHE A 268 -12.81 -8.93 -11.70
C PHE A 268 -12.83 -10.46 -11.77
N PHE A 269 -12.78 -11.02 -12.98
CA PHE A 269 -12.86 -12.47 -13.21
C PHE A 269 -11.79 -13.32 -12.50
N TYR A 270 -10.66 -12.70 -12.16
CA TYR A 270 -9.57 -13.36 -11.46
C TYR A 270 -9.53 -13.08 -9.97
N LEU A 271 -10.53 -12.38 -9.43
CA LEU A 271 -10.60 -12.09 -8.00
C LEU A 271 -10.68 -13.39 -7.20
N GLU A 272 -9.77 -13.54 -6.25
CA GLU A 272 -9.66 -14.68 -5.35
C GLU A 272 -10.16 -14.29 -3.95
N GLU A 273 -9.92 -13.07 -3.53
CA GLU A 273 -10.27 -12.55 -2.21
C GLU A 273 -11.03 -11.25 -2.35
N PHE A 274 -12.24 -11.23 -1.80
CA PHE A 274 -13.04 -10.02 -1.70
C PHE A 274 -13.48 -9.81 -0.26
N GLU A 275 -13.10 -8.66 0.29
CA GLU A 275 -13.59 -8.18 1.57
C GLU A 275 -14.28 -6.83 1.38
N TYR A 276 -15.48 -6.71 1.93
CA TYR A 276 -16.21 -5.47 1.96
C TYR A 276 -16.65 -5.15 3.38
N ARG A 277 -16.40 -3.92 3.82
CA ARG A 277 -16.99 -3.34 5.03
C ARG A 277 -17.68 -2.05 4.67
N GLY A 278 -18.97 -1.92 4.91
CA GLY A 278 -19.71 -0.71 4.55
C GLY A 278 -21.22 -0.90 4.48
N PRO A 279 -21.97 0.13 4.07
CA PRO A 279 -23.42 0.02 3.95
C PRO A 279 -23.82 -0.82 2.73
N PHE A 280 -25.06 -1.29 2.70
CA PHE A 280 -25.73 -1.70 1.47
C PHE A 280 -27.02 -0.89 1.34
N ASP A 281 -27.33 -0.41 0.13
CA ASP A 281 -28.56 0.30 -0.14
C ASP A 281 -29.78 -0.65 -0.06
N LYS A 282 -29.60 -1.92 -0.46
CA LYS A 282 -30.65 -2.93 -0.44
C LYS A 282 -30.12 -4.29 0.01
N LEU A 283 -30.89 -4.95 0.88
CA LEU A 283 -30.61 -6.33 1.30
C LEU A 283 -30.67 -7.32 0.13
N ASP A 284 -31.59 -7.12 -0.81
CA ASP A 284 -31.76 -7.99 -1.98
C ASP A 284 -30.49 -8.08 -2.83
N THR A 285 -29.71 -7.00 -2.88
CA THR A 285 -28.41 -6.97 -3.57
C THR A 285 -27.46 -8.04 -3.04
N LEU A 286 -27.47 -8.32 -1.73
CA LEU A 286 -26.62 -9.36 -1.14
C LEU A 286 -27.04 -10.75 -1.60
N LYS A 287 -28.35 -11.00 -1.69
CA LYS A 287 -28.88 -12.28 -2.20
C LYS A 287 -28.50 -12.45 -3.66
N GLU A 288 -28.68 -11.41 -4.48
CA GLU A 288 -28.27 -11.41 -5.89
C GLU A 288 -26.77 -11.67 -6.06
N LEU A 289 -25.92 -11.06 -5.22
CA LEU A 289 -24.48 -11.31 -5.19
C LEU A 289 -24.16 -12.77 -4.82
N CYS A 290 -24.79 -13.29 -3.77
CA CYS A 290 -24.57 -14.65 -3.32
C CYS A 290 -25.04 -15.68 -4.37
N ASP A 291 -26.19 -15.46 -4.99
CA ASP A 291 -26.69 -16.26 -6.11
C ASP A 291 -25.74 -16.19 -7.31
N PHE A 292 -25.24 -15.00 -7.66
CA PHE A 292 -24.27 -14.84 -8.73
C PHE A 292 -22.98 -15.63 -8.45
N ILE A 293 -22.40 -15.46 -7.26
CA ILE A 293 -21.16 -16.16 -6.88
C ILE A 293 -21.37 -17.67 -6.89
N THR A 294 -22.47 -18.16 -6.28
CA THR A 294 -22.74 -19.60 -6.18
C THR A 294 -23.14 -20.25 -7.51
N SER A 295 -23.72 -19.49 -8.44
CA SER A 295 -24.11 -19.99 -9.77
C SER A 295 -23.00 -19.93 -10.82
N ASN A 296 -22.02 -19.03 -10.66
CA ASN A 296 -20.96 -18.81 -11.64
C ASN A 296 -19.62 -19.38 -11.18
N ASN A 297 -18.81 -19.94 -12.10
CA ASN A 297 -17.50 -20.48 -11.78
C ASN A 297 -16.42 -19.38 -11.61
N LEU A 298 -16.54 -18.58 -10.56
CA LEU A 298 -15.57 -17.57 -10.15
C LEU A 298 -14.39 -18.20 -9.41
N ARG A 299 -13.26 -17.47 -9.34
CA ARG A 299 -12.04 -17.89 -8.60
C ARG A 299 -12.04 -17.51 -7.12
N ILE A 300 -13.14 -16.92 -6.65
CA ILE A 300 -13.27 -16.42 -5.28
C ILE A 300 -13.15 -17.59 -4.31
N ARG A 301 -12.16 -17.52 -3.42
CA ARG A 301 -11.91 -18.42 -2.30
C ARG A 301 -12.21 -17.76 -0.95
N LEU A 302 -12.27 -16.43 -0.90
CA LEU A 302 -12.67 -15.66 0.27
C LEU A 302 -13.69 -14.60 -0.13
N PHE A 303 -14.86 -14.63 0.50
CA PHE A 303 -15.92 -13.65 0.31
C PHE A 303 -16.45 -13.21 1.67
N HIS A 304 -15.93 -12.08 2.16
CA HIS A 304 -16.26 -11.54 3.47
C HIS A 304 -16.99 -10.21 3.32
N VAL A 305 -18.15 -10.09 3.95
CA VAL A 305 -19.00 -8.89 3.87
C VAL A 305 -19.45 -8.50 5.28
N TYR A 306 -19.06 -7.29 5.68
CA TYR A 306 -19.34 -6.68 6.97
C TYR A 306 -20.24 -5.46 6.76
N ILE A 307 -21.51 -5.58 7.12
CA ILE A 307 -22.51 -4.56 6.79
C ILE A 307 -22.67 -3.60 7.95
N LEU A 308 -22.62 -2.29 7.69
CA LEU A 308 -22.91 -1.29 8.72
C LEU A 308 -24.36 -1.44 9.21
N GLU A 309 -24.53 -1.48 10.52
CA GLU A 309 -25.84 -1.65 11.14
C GLU A 309 -26.75 -0.44 10.87
N ASP A 310 -28.06 -0.71 10.72
CA ASP A 310 -29.06 0.35 10.80
C ASP A 310 -29.16 0.81 12.26
N PRO A 311 -28.76 2.06 12.58
CA PRO A 311 -28.81 2.56 13.96
C PRO A 311 -30.24 2.67 14.50
N CYS A 312 -31.26 2.66 13.64
CA CYS A 312 -32.66 2.75 14.05
C CYS A 312 -33.23 1.38 14.45
N TYR A 313 -32.74 0.28 13.84
CA TYR A 313 -33.29 -1.07 14.01
C TYR A 313 -32.20 -2.16 13.96
N PRO A 314 -31.21 -2.14 14.88
CA PRO A 314 -30.03 -3.01 14.80
C PRO A 314 -30.39 -4.50 14.90
N GLU A 315 -31.29 -4.88 15.81
CA GLU A 315 -31.67 -6.29 16.03
C GLU A 315 -32.34 -6.91 14.79
N LEU A 316 -33.34 -6.22 14.23
CA LEU A 316 -34.04 -6.69 13.02
C LEU A 316 -33.09 -6.79 11.83
N TYR A 317 -32.16 -5.84 11.71
CA TYR A 317 -31.17 -5.86 10.64
C TYR A 317 -30.18 -7.02 10.81
N GLN A 318 -29.67 -7.25 12.03
CA GLN A 318 -28.83 -8.39 12.36
C GLN A 318 -29.51 -9.73 12.08
N GLU A 319 -30.78 -9.88 12.46
CA GLU A 319 -31.58 -11.07 12.16
C GLU A 319 -31.72 -11.29 10.65
N ALA A 320 -32.00 -10.24 9.89
CA ALA A 320 -32.11 -10.30 8.43
C ALA A 320 -30.77 -10.71 7.76
N ILE A 321 -29.65 -10.14 8.21
CA ILE A 321 -28.31 -10.53 7.71
C ILE A 321 -27.99 -11.99 8.06
N SER A 322 -28.28 -12.40 9.30
CA SER A 322 -28.03 -13.76 9.77
C SER A 322 -28.85 -14.79 8.99
N ALA A 323 -30.10 -14.45 8.65
CA ALA A 323 -30.95 -15.30 7.82
C ALA A 323 -30.35 -15.51 6.41
N VAL A 324 -29.81 -14.45 5.79
CA VAL A 324 -29.10 -14.57 4.49
C VAL A 324 -27.83 -15.40 4.66
N TYR A 325 -27.05 -15.20 5.71
CA TYR A 325 -25.83 -15.97 5.93
C TYR A 325 -26.13 -17.47 6.02
N GLU A 326 -27.08 -17.88 6.85
CA GLU A 326 -27.44 -19.29 7.02
C GLU A 326 -28.05 -19.90 5.74
N GLU A 327 -28.77 -19.12 4.94
CA GLU A 327 -29.29 -19.55 3.64
C GLU A 327 -28.17 -19.95 2.65
N TYR A 328 -27.06 -19.20 2.62
CA TYR A 328 -26.00 -19.37 1.61
C TYR A 328 -24.77 -20.13 2.11
N LYS A 329 -24.53 -20.19 3.42
CA LYS A 329 -23.33 -20.81 4.03
C LYS A 329 -22.99 -22.18 3.47
N SER A 330 -23.99 -23.08 3.40
CA SER A 330 -23.79 -24.42 2.87
C SER A 330 -23.40 -24.44 1.38
N LYS A 331 -23.96 -23.54 0.57
CA LYS A 331 -23.64 -23.39 -0.87
C LYS A 331 -22.20 -22.90 -1.07
N PHE A 332 -21.72 -21.98 -0.23
CA PHE A 332 -20.34 -21.48 -0.28
C PHE A 332 -19.34 -22.54 0.20
N ILE A 333 -19.64 -23.26 1.30
CA ILE A 333 -18.81 -24.38 1.79
C ILE A 333 -18.67 -25.46 0.71
N ALA A 334 -19.76 -25.81 0.02
CA ALA A 334 -19.72 -26.79 -1.07
C ALA A 334 -18.80 -26.38 -2.24
N ARG A 335 -18.44 -25.10 -2.32
CA ARG A 335 -17.54 -24.52 -3.32
C ARG A 335 -16.15 -24.18 -2.79
N ASP A 336 -15.83 -24.58 -1.56
CA ASP A 336 -14.56 -24.26 -0.89
C ASP A 336 -14.30 -22.75 -0.77
N ILE A 337 -15.37 -21.97 -0.57
CA ILE A 337 -15.28 -20.52 -0.38
C ILE A 337 -15.42 -20.22 1.11
N ASN A 338 -14.41 -19.56 1.67
CA ASN A 338 -14.48 -18.96 3.01
C ASN A 338 -15.46 -17.79 2.99
N PHE A 339 -16.70 -18.06 3.40
CA PHE A 339 -17.80 -17.11 3.41
C PHE A 339 -18.06 -16.59 4.82
N LEU A 340 -18.14 -15.26 4.92
CA LEU A 340 -18.59 -14.58 6.13
C LEU A 340 -19.50 -13.42 5.74
N LEU A 341 -20.67 -13.38 6.38
CA LEU A 341 -21.61 -12.29 6.26
C LEU A 341 -22.09 -11.93 7.66
N GLN A 342 -21.78 -10.72 8.12
CA GLN A 342 -22.18 -10.26 9.45
C GLN A 342 -22.37 -8.75 9.47
N THR A 343 -23.00 -8.26 10.51
CA THR A 343 -23.04 -6.82 10.76
C THR A 343 -21.74 -6.33 11.39
N SER A 344 -21.47 -5.03 11.28
CA SER A 344 -20.38 -4.37 11.98
C SER A 344 -20.85 -3.08 12.61
N VAL A 345 -20.50 -2.91 13.88
CA VAL A 345 -20.69 -1.67 14.62
C VAL A 345 -19.65 -0.64 14.16
N ILE A 346 -20.04 0.63 14.11
CA ILE A 346 -19.16 1.79 13.83
C ILE A 346 -18.26 2.05 15.04
#